data_AF-A0A1J0AEJ9-F1
#
_entry.id   AF-A0A1J0AEJ9-F1
#
_cell.length_a   1.000
_cell.length_b   1.000
_cell.length_c   1.000
_cell.angle_alpha   90.00
_cell.angle_beta   90.00
_cell.angle_gamma   90.00
#
_symmetry.space_group_name_H-M   'P 1'
#
loop_
_entity.id
_entity.type
_entity.pdbx_description
1 polymer ?
#
loop_
_entity_poly.entity_id
_entity_poly.type
_entity_poly.pdbx_seq_one_letter_code
_entity_poly.pdbx_strand_id
1 'polypeptide(L)' 'MAIFMSDLKAQIQTERDAARAVCDLKGDGSAECAVAWDTVEELQAEAAHQRETEKPKSSLEQYCDANPDAAECRVYDD' A
#
# COMPACT_ATOMS: atom_id res chain seq x y z
N MET A 1 12.41 4.80 5.87
CA MET A 1 11.23 4.12 5.29
C MET A 1 10.62 3.10 6.25
N ALA A 2 11.37 2.13 6.81
CA ALA A 2 10.80 1.13 7.75
C ALA A 2 10.01 1.72 8.94
N ILE A 3 10.45 2.85 9.50
CA ILE A 3 9.75 3.57 10.58
C ILE A 3 8.35 4.05 10.11
N PHE A 4 8.27 4.56 8.88
CA PHE A 4 7.03 5.06 8.30
C PHE A 4 6.01 3.95 8.05
N MET A 5 6.44 2.78 7.56
CA MET A 5 5.56 1.60 7.44
C MET A 5 5.06 1.09 8.80
N SER A 6 5.90 1.11 9.85
CA SER A 6 5.44 0.72 11.19
C SER A 6 4.39 1.69 11.74
N ASP A 7 4.55 2.99 11.47
CA ASP A 7 3.58 4.02 11.85
C ASP A 7 2.26 3.83 11.10
N LEU A 8 2.31 3.57 9.78
CA LEU A 8 1.13 3.30 8.97
C LEU A 8 0.37 2.05 9.43
N LYS A 9 1.09 0.97 9.77
CA LYS A 9 0.47 -0.25 10.30
C LYS A 9 -0.22 0.00 11.64
N ALA A 10 0.38 0.82 12.51
CA ALA A 10 -0.25 1.21 13.77
C ALA A 10 -1.52 2.03 13.52
N GLN A 11 -1.47 2.97 12.59
CA GLN A 11 -2.62 3.79 12.19
C GLN A 11 -3.77 2.94 11.61
N ILE A 12 -3.49 1.98 10.74
CA ILE A 12 -4.51 1.04 10.22
C ILE A 12 -5.18 0.29 11.37
N GLN A 13 -4.42 -0.14 12.38
CA GLN A 13 -5.00 -0.84 13.52
C GLN A 13 -5.92 0.08 14.34
N THR A 14 -5.48 1.32 14.59
CA THR A 14 -6.30 2.33 15.27
C THR A 14 -7.60 2.61 14.52
N GLU A 15 -7.53 2.85 13.21
CA GLU A 15 -8.72 3.14 12.40
C GLU A 15 -9.65 1.93 12.27
N ARG A 16 -9.12 0.70 12.29
CA ARG A 16 -9.96 -0.51 12.35
C ARG A 16 -10.76 -0.59 13.64
N ASP A 17 -10.15 -0.23 14.77
CA ASP A 17 -10.84 -0.24 16.05
C ASP A 17 -11.87 0.91 16.11
N ALA A 18 -11.54 2.07 15.52
CA ALA A 18 -12.49 3.19 15.36
C ALA A 18 -13.67 2.83 14.45
N ALA A 19 -13.43 2.20 13.30
CA ALA A 19 -14.48 1.78 12.37
C ALA A 19 -15.46 0.80 13.04
N ARG A 20 -14.96 -0.20 13.78
CA ARG A 20 -15.81 -1.10 14.57
C ARG A 20 -16.66 -0.33 15.58
N ALA A 21 -16.06 0.58 16.34
CA ALA A 21 -16.79 1.38 17.32
C ALA A 21 -17.88 2.25 16.67
N VAL A 22 -17.62 2.83 15.49
CA VAL A 22 -18.61 3.62 14.73
C VAL A 22 -19.75 2.72 14.28
N CYS A 23 -19.45 1.56 13.70
CA CYS A 23 -20.48 0.60 13.26
C CYS A 23 -21.32 0.08 14.44
N ASP A 24 -20.71 -0.23 15.59
CA ASP A 24 -21.42 -0.65 16.80
C ASP A 24 -22.38 0.44 17.32
N LEU A 25 -21.99 1.73 17.20
CA LEU A 25 -22.77 2.87 17.68
C LEU A 25 -23.82 3.38 16.69
N LYS A 26 -23.56 3.27 15.39
CA LYS A 26 -24.38 3.86 14.32
C LYS A 26 -25.16 2.82 13.52
N GLY A 27 -24.80 1.55 13.66
CA GLY A 27 -25.31 0.43 12.89
C GLY A 27 -24.46 0.15 11.65
N ASP A 28 -24.33 -1.13 11.30
CA ASP A 28 -23.50 -1.61 10.19
C ASP A 28 -23.90 -1.05 8.81
N GLY A 29 -25.18 -0.67 8.64
CA GLY A 29 -25.70 -0.08 7.40
C GLY A 29 -25.67 1.45 7.36
N SER A 30 -25.10 2.11 8.37
CA SER A 30 -25.03 3.57 8.44
C SER A 30 -23.98 4.14 7.48
N ALA A 31 -24.20 5.37 7.02
CA ALA A 31 -23.24 6.08 6.19
C ALA A 31 -21.92 6.33 6.97
N GLU A 32 -22.02 6.57 8.27
CA GLU A 32 -20.87 6.77 9.14
C GLU A 32 -20.00 5.51 9.27
N CYS A 33 -20.63 4.33 9.40
CA CYS A 33 -19.91 3.06 9.38
C CYS A 33 -19.18 2.85 8.04
N ALA A 34 -19.86 3.15 6.92
CA ALA A 34 -19.26 3.04 5.58
C ALA A 34 -18.04 3.97 5.42
N VAL A 35 -18.16 5.24 5.82
CA VAL A 35 -17.04 6.21 5.76
C VAL A 35 -15.86 5.80 6.65
N ALA A 36 -16.14 5.24 7.83
CA ALA A 36 -15.06 4.77 8.71
C ALA A 36 -14.30 3.58 8.10
N TRP A 37 -15.00 2.66 7.43
CA TRP A 37 -14.35 1.56 6.70
C TRP A 37 -13.64 2.03 5.42
N ASP A 38 -14.16 3.04 4.73
CA ASP A 38 -13.51 3.66 3.56
C ASP A 38 -12.13 4.22 3.93
N THR A 39 -12.04 4.88 5.08
CA THR A 39 -10.75 5.35 5.64
C THR A 39 -9.77 4.20 5.87
N VAL A 40 -10.25 3.08 6.40
CA VAL A 40 -9.44 1.88 6.64
C VAL A 40 -8.99 1.22 5.33
N GLU A 41 -9.81 1.27 4.29
CA GLU A 41 -9.49 0.74 2.96
C GLU A 41 -8.38 1.57 2.30
N GLU A 42 -8.50 2.89 2.31
CA GLU A 42 -7.50 3.80 1.74
C GLU A 42 -6.12 3.65 2.41
N LEU A 43 -6.08 3.53 3.74
CA LEU A 43 -4.82 3.30 4.45
C LEU A 43 -4.19 1.94 4.09
N GLN A 44 -5.01 0.91 3.87
CA GLN A 44 -4.52 -0.39 3.42
C GLN A 44 -4.04 -0.36 1.97
N ALA A 45 -4.70 0.40 1.10
CA ALA A 45 -4.28 0.62 -0.28
C ALA A 45 -2.91 1.29 -0.33
N GLU A 46 -2.70 2.33 0.47
CA GLU A 46 -1.40 3.00 0.59
C GLU A 46 -0.32 2.05 1.14
N ALA A 47 -0.65 1.25 2.16
CA ALA A 47 0.30 0.24 2.67
C ALA A 47 0.67 -0.81 1.61
N ALA A 48 -0.26 -1.19 0.74
CA ALA A 48 0.01 -2.07 -0.38
C ALA A 48 0.90 -1.38 -1.43
N HIS A 49 0.63 -0.11 -1.74
CA HIS A 49 1.44 0.68 -2.68
C HIS A 49 2.88 0.85 -2.20
N GLN A 50 3.08 1.16 -0.92
CA GLN A 50 4.41 1.24 -0.32
C GLN A 50 5.14 -0.10 -0.40
N ARG A 51 4.46 -1.21 -0.09
CA ARG A 51 5.06 -2.55 -0.23
C ARG A 51 5.48 -2.89 -1.65
N GLU A 52 4.76 -2.43 -2.67
CA GLU A 52 5.13 -2.62 -4.08
C GLU A 52 6.33 -1.74 -4.47
N THR A 53 6.33 -0.47 -4.06
CA THR A 53 7.41 0.48 -4.37
C THR A 53 8.72 0.17 -3.62
N GLU A 54 8.63 -0.46 -2.45
CA GLU A 54 9.79 -0.91 -1.68
C GLU A 54 10.37 -2.25 -2.16
N LYS A 55 9.77 -2.90 -3.18
CA LYS A 55 10.34 -4.14 -3.71
C LYS A 55 11.72 -3.85 -4.28
N PRO A 56 12.77 -4.54 -3.79
CA PRO A 56 14.09 -4.40 -4.38
C PRO A 56 14.03 -4.88 -5.82
N LYS A 57 14.63 -4.11 -6.73
CA LYS A 57 14.86 -4.53 -8.11
C LYS A 57 15.48 -5.93 -8.11
N SER A 58 14.99 -6.80 -8.96
CA SER A 58 15.61 -8.11 -9.22
C SER A 58 17.03 -7.93 -9.74
N SER A 59 17.82 -9.00 -9.70
CA SER A 59 19.18 -8.98 -10.24
C SER A 59 19.21 -8.59 -11.71
N LEU A 60 18.19 -8.96 -12.50
CA LEU A 60 18.08 -8.59 -13.90
C LEU A 60 17.78 -7.09 -14.06
N GLU A 61 16.82 -6.55 -13.31
CA GLU A 61 16.49 -5.12 -13.35
C GLU A 61 17.69 -4.25 -12.96
N GLN A 62 18.40 -4.62 -11.88
CA GLN A 62 19.63 -3.92 -11.47
C GLN A 62 20.72 -4.01 -12.55
N TYR A 63 20.87 -5.16 -13.20
CA TYR A 63 21.82 -5.35 -14.28
C TYR A 63 21.48 -4.49 -15.51
N CYS A 64 20.20 -4.45 -15.90
CA CYS A 64 19.74 -3.69 -17.04
C CYS A 64 19.79 -2.16 -16.82
N ASP A 65 19.60 -1.68 -15.58
CA ASP A 65 19.85 -0.27 -15.25
C ASP A 65 21.31 0.14 -15.53
N ALA A 66 22.26 -0.76 -15.24
CA ALA A 66 23.69 -0.50 -15.41
C ALA A 66 24.21 -0.82 -16.81
N ASN A 67 23.51 -1.68 -17.56
CA ASN A 67 23.92 -2.20 -18.87
C ASN A 67 22.72 -2.17 -19.84
N PRO A 68 22.21 -0.98 -20.23
CA PRO A 68 21.00 -0.87 -21.04
C PRO A 68 21.15 -1.43 -22.46
N ASP A 69 22.39 -1.53 -22.95
CA ASP A 69 22.71 -2.06 -24.28
C ASP A 69 22.99 -3.57 -24.28
N ALA A 70 22.97 -4.25 -23.13
CA ALA A 70 23.08 -5.70 -23.04
C ALA A 70 21.93 -6.39 -23.80
N ALA A 71 22.20 -7.58 -24.36
CA ALA A 71 21.24 -8.26 -25.23
C ALA A 71 19.91 -8.57 -24.52
N GLU A 72 19.97 -8.86 -23.22
CA GLU A 72 18.84 -9.16 -22.34
C GLU A 72 18.05 -7.92 -21.90
N CYS A 73 18.56 -6.71 -22.17
CA CYS A 73 18.05 -5.45 -21.62
C CYS A 73 17.53 -4.47 -22.67
N ARG A 74 17.76 -4.75 -23.97
CA ARG A 74 17.28 -3.90 -25.06
C ARG A 74 15.76 -3.94 -25.12
N VAL A 75 15.14 -2.80 -24.86
CA VAL A 75 13.71 -2.55 -25.10
C VAL A 75 13.60 -1.81 -26.44
N TYR A 76 12.72 -2.29 -27.31
CA TYR A 76 12.43 -1.65 -28.58
C TYR A 76 11.04 -1.03 -28.51
N ASP A 77 10.89 0.23 -28.94
CA ASP A 77 9.58 0.84 -29.10
C ASP A 77 8.89 0.25 -30.34
N ASP A 78 7.58 0.00 -30.23
CA ASP A 78 6.70 -0.47 -31.32
C ASP A 78 6.19 0.69 -32.21
#